data_AF-L2G964-F1
#
_entry.id   AF-L2G964-F1
#
_cell.length_a   1.000
_cell.length_b   1.000
_cell.length_c   1.000
_cell.angle_alpha   90.00
_cell.angle_beta   90.00
_cell.angle_gamma   90.00
#
_symmetry.space_group_name_H-M   'P 1'
#
loop_
_entity.id
_entity.type
_entity.pdbx_description
1 polymer ?
#
loop_
_entity_poly.entity_id
_entity_poly.type
_entity_poly.pdbx_seq_one_letter_code
_entity_poly.pdbx_strand_id
1 'polypeptide(L)'
;MPADRLLNTVLQLYQNVHDDRKTDQIVGSTTTLLTTLSNPLNLGVLTSQLLTAPAIWQRRDGLRTSLRIISIYNSAAIRVRQNEIDNAKNVHGPRQGGGLGCDTWVRAVAKGADDRSNRWQHLLVLTGVLMGMEANDRQSLSRGLRNTLEEAVVTAANLALERQDGPFASASVVLALNYVFPFLSDFHQSVINCNALLPIVVLAITGDDGFQDGRFLDDIRKDVQQYGQMVAWPPTSPSFALLQTIEGKPLMGGMGPLSKLAGFAATNATDSAVVLDAQDALMEFTQKMLRYWQGKSTVDGAEETARLEQNTLEATWPALWQLLKKTMYATVAVMQAIVGRSLLDPRMRNDAIAPQVATKALFTLRNLFFISSRQGANAFQAYQFTYLTSLDILARFPDACVAFLEDQAPSCRDGPSQLL
;
A
#
# COMPACT_ATOMS: atom_id res chain seq x y z
N MET A 1 -13.28 37.70 -12.01
CA MET A 1 -12.83 38.78 -11.10
C MET A 1 -12.57 38.32 -9.65
N PRO A 2 -13.46 37.62 -8.91
CA PRO A 2 -13.12 37.09 -7.58
C PRO A 2 -12.20 35.85 -7.62
N ALA A 3 -12.41 34.95 -8.59
CA ALA A 3 -11.58 33.75 -8.76
C ALA A 3 -10.12 34.08 -9.16
N ASP A 4 -9.89 35.12 -9.97
CA ASP A 4 -8.54 35.52 -10.40
C ASP A 4 -7.72 36.13 -9.26
N ARG A 5 -8.38 36.87 -8.34
CA ARG A 5 -7.74 37.37 -7.13
C ARG A 5 -7.37 36.22 -6.19
N LEU A 6 -8.27 35.25 -6.00
CA LEU A 6 -7.99 34.05 -5.21
C LEU A 6 -6.85 33.23 -5.80
N LEU A 7 -6.79 33.09 -7.13
CA LEU A 7 -5.69 32.41 -7.83
C LEU A 7 -4.35 33.06 -7.49
N ASN A 8 -4.22 34.38 -7.64
CA ASN A 8 -2.98 35.09 -7.33
C ASN A 8 -2.57 34.92 -5.87
N THR A 9 -3.53 34.98 -4.93
CA THR A 9 -3.25 34.74 -3.51
C THR A 9 -2.74 33.33 -3.26
N VAL A 10 -3.38 32.30 -3.83
CA VAL A 10 -2.95 30.91 -3.65
C VAL A 10 -1.58 30.67 -4.27
N LEU A 11 -1.30 31.23 -5.45
CA LEU A 11 0.00 31.12 -6.10
C LEU A 11 1.12 31.77 -5.27
N GLN A 12 0.86 32.90 -4.61
CA GLN A 12 1.80 33.49 -3.66
C GLN A 12 2.01 32.61 -2.44
N LEU A 13 0.94 32.01 -1.92
CA LEU A 13 1.02 31.11 -0.76
C LEU A 13 1.82 29.83 -1.08
N TYR A 14 1.82 29.34 -2.33
CA TYR A 14 2.61 28.17 -2.71
C TYR A 14 4.11 28.34 -2.53
N GLN A 15 4.62 29.57 -2.60
CA GLN A 15 6.07 29.85 -2.62
C GLN A 15 6.78 29.58 -1.29
N ASN A 16 6.05 29.54 -0.17
CA ASN A 16 6.62 29.44 1.17
C ASN A 16 6.03 28.24 1.94
N VAL A 17 6.80 27.68 2.88
CA VAL A 17 6.31 26.66 3.82
C VAL A 17 5.50 27.33 4.92
N HIS A 18 4.31 26.81 5.20
CA HIS A 18 3.39 27.35 6.21
C HIS A 18 3.06 26.31 7.29
N ASP A 19 2.40 26.76 8.35
CA ASP A 19 1.81 25.91 9.38
C ASP A 19 0.65 25.06 8.85
N ASP A 20 0.21 24.08 9.65
CA ASP A 20 -0.83 23.11 9.29
C ASP A 20 -2.14 23.78 8.90
N ARG A 21 -2.60 24.73 9.71
CA ARG A 21 -3.86 25.44 9.47
C ARG A 21 -3.86 26.19 8.15
N LYS A 22 -2.76 26.90 7.82
CA LYS A 22 -2.66 27.60 6.53
C LYS A 22 -2.52 26.63 5.37
N THR A 23 -1.83 25.51 5.57
CA THR A 23 -1.71 24.47 4.54
C THR A 23 -3.08 23.89 4.19
N ASP A 24 -3.90 23.58 5.21
CA ASP A 24 -5.27 23.10 4.99
C ASP A 24 -6.14 24.16 4.28
N GLN A 25 -5.94 25.44 4.61
CA GLN A 25 -6.59 26.54 3.90
C GLN A 25 -6.14 26.63 2.44
N ILE A 26 -4.84 26.46 2.15
CA ILE A 26 -4.29 26.42 0.80
C ILE A 26 -4.95 25.28 0.03
N VAL A 27 -4.95 24.06 0.59
CA VAL A 27 -5.55 22.87 -0.01
C VAL A 27 -7.05 23.06 -0.32
N GLY A 28 -7.81 23.63 0.62
CA GLY A 28 -9.23 23.94 0.43
C GLY A 28 -9.46 24.99 -0.66
N SER A 29 -8.63 26.03 -0.69
CA SER A 29 -8.70 27.09 -1.69
C SER A 29 -8.33 26.57 -3.08
N THR A 30 -7.29 25.75 -3.20
CA THR A 30 -6.90 25.07 -4.44
C THR A 30 -8.02 24.20 -4.99
N THR A 31 -8.66 23.40 -4.13
CA THR A 31 -9.79 22.54 -4.54
C THR A 31 -10.97 23.38 -5.05
N THR A 32 -11.24 24.52 -4.42
CA THR A 32 -12.30 25.44 -4.86
C THR A 32 -11.93 26.11 -6.19
N LEU A 33 -10.68 26.55 -6.37
CA LEU A 33 -10.21 27.11 -7.64
C LEU A 33 -10.28 26.09 -8.78
N LEU A 34 -9.88 24.84 -8.55
CA LEU A 34 -9.97 23.77 -9.54
C LEU A 34 -11.40 23.57 -10.07
N THR A 35 -12.43 23.86 -9.27
CA THR A 35 -13.85 23.67 -9.67
C THR A 35 -14.53 24.93 -10.20
N THR A 36 -13.96 26.11 -9.93
CA THR A 36 -14.57 27.42 -10.24
C THR A 36 -13.86 28.18 -11.35
N LEU A 37 -12.61 27.86 -11.66
CA LEU A 37 -11.90 28.46 -12.78
C LEU A 37 -12.54 28.07 -14.12
N SER A 38 -12.89 29.06 -14.93
CA SER A 38 -13.51 28.89 -16.24
C SER A 38 -12.52 28.85 -17.40
N ASN A 39 -11.28 29.32 -17.18
CA ASN A 39 -10.23 29.31 -18.20
C ASN A 39 -9.35 28.05 -18.06
N PRO A 40 -9.32 27.16 -19.08
CA PRO A 40 -8.47 25.96 -19.09
C PRO A 40 -6.98 26.25 -18.86
N LEU A 41 -6.45 27.39 -19.33
CA LEU A 41 -5.05 27.74 -19.13
C LEU A 41 -4.74 27.98 -17.65
N ASN A 42 -5.65 28.63 -16.93
CA ASN A 42 -5.47 28.90 -15.50
C ASN A 42 -5.48 27.61 -14.67
N LEU A 43 -6.25 26.58 -15.09
CA LEU A 43 -6.23 25.25 -14.48
C LEU A 43 -4.90 24.53 -14.69
N GLY A 44 -4.35 24.61 -15.91
CA GLY A 44 -3.04 24.06 -16.22
C GLY A 44 -1.94 24.73 -15.39
N VAL A 45 -1.94 26.06 -15.32
CA VAL A 45 -1.00 26.83 -14.48
C VAL A 45 -1.14 26.46 -13.01
N LEU A 46 -2.38 26.41 -12.48
CA LEU A 46 -2.61 26.04 -11.08
C LEU A 46 -2.06 24.65 -10.76
N THR A 47 -2.22 23.70 -11.68
CA THR A 47 -1.70 22.32 -11.53
C THR A 47 -0.17 22.28 -11.57
N SER A 48 0.45 22.91 -12.58
CA SER A 48 1.92 23.01 -12.70
C SER A 48 2.56 23.65 -11.46
N GLN A 49 1.94 24.72 -10.94
CA GLN A 49 2.41 25.40 -9.74
C GLN A 49 2.20 24.58 -8.47
N LEU A 50 1.08 23.85 -8.35
CA LEU A 50 0.85 22.95 -7.22
C LEU A 50 1.89 21.81 -7.16
N LEU A 51 2.24 21.24 -8.32
CA LEU A 51 3.21 20.14 -8.40
C LEU A 51 4.64 20.56 -8.08
N THR A 52 4.93 21.86 -8.13
CA THR A 52 6.25 22.42 -7.81
C THR A 52 6.25 23.21 -6.49
N ALA A 53 5.10 23.34 -5.81
CA ALA A 53 4.91 24.21 -4.66
C ALA A 53 5.71 23.75 -3.41
N PRO A 54 6.67 24.57 -2.92
CA PRO A 54 7.35 24.32 -1.65
C PRO A 54 6.39 24.13 -0.47
N ALA A 55 5.29 24.90 -0.44
CA ALA A 55 4.26 24.83 0.59
C ALA A 55 3.69 23.41 0.82
N ILE A 56 3.69 22.58 -0.23
CA ILE A 56 3.14 21.24 -0.21
C ILE A 56 4.25 20.20 -0.06
N TRP A 57 5.32 20.32 -0.84
CA TRP A 57 6.32 19.25 -1.01
C TRP A 57 7.49 19.31 -0.03
N GLN A 58 7.80 20.46 0.58
CA GLN A 58 8.89 20.56 1.55
C GLN A 58 8.46 20.20 2.99
N ARG A 59 7.20 19.79 3.17
CA ARG A 59 6.67 19.36 4.46
C ARG A 59 7.08 17.92 4.80
N ARG A 60 7.25 17.62 6.10
CA ARG A 60 7.60 16.29 6.62
C ARG A 60 6.38 15.39 6.86
N ASP A 61 5.40 15.43 5.96
CA ASP A 61 4.14 14.68 6.13
C ASP A 61 4.16 13.29 5.44
N GLY A 62 5.24 12.96 4.73
CA GLY A 62 5.40 11.69 4.02
C GLY A 62 4.26 11.43 3.04
N LEU A 63 3.79 10.17 2.97
CA LEU A 63 2.73 9.75 2.06
C LEU A 63 1.39 10.46 2.26
N ARG A 64 1.17 11.16 3.39
CA ARG A 64 -0.04 11.97 3.57
C ARG A 64 -0.08 13.13 2.57
N THR A 65 1.07 13.68 2.18
CA THR A 65 1.13 14.69 1.10
C THR A 65 0.65 14.10 -0.22
N SER A 66 1.13 12.92 -0.58
CA SER A 66 0.75 12.22 -1.81
C SER A 66 -0.76 11.90 -1.82
N LEU A 67 -1.30 11.43 -0.69
CA LEU A 67 -2.73 11.21 -0.53
C LEU A 67 -3.54 12.51 -0.66
N ARG A 68 -3.08 13.61 -0.06
CA ARG A 68 -3.74 14.93 -0.17
C ARG A 68 -3.82 15.39 -1.62
N ILE A 69 -2.76 15.25 -2.41
CA ILE A 69 -2.76 15.58 -3.85
C ILE A 69 -3.82 14.75 -4.58
N ILE A 70 -3.82 13.43 -4.39
CA ILE A 70 -4.84 12.55 -4.96
C ILE A 70 -6.25 13.02 -4.57
N SER A 71 -6.48 13.34 -3.29
CA SER A 71 -7.79 13.76 -2.77
C SER A 71 -8.26 15.11 -3.32
N ILE A 72 -7.37 16.08 -3.54
CA ILE A 72 -7.69 17.39 -4.14
C ILE A 72 -8.27 17.18 -5.53
N TYR A 73 -7.58 16.42 -6.38
CA TYR A 73 -8.01 16.20 -7.76
C TYR A 73 -9.24 15.30 -7.85
N ASN A 74 -9.35 14.29 -7.00
CA ASN A 74 -10.55 13.46 -6.91
C ASN A 74 -11.78 14.29 -6.52
N SER A 75 -11.67 15.08 -5.46
CA SER A 75 -12.77 15.95 -4.99
C SER A 75 -13.16 17.00 -6.03
N ALA A 76 -12.17 17.59 -6.71
CA ALA A 76 -12.43 18.56 -7.77
C ALA A 76 -13.13 17.90 -8.97
N ALA A 77 -12.68 16.74 -9.42
CA ALA A 77 -13.29 15.99 -10.52
C ALA A 77 -14.76 15.63 -10.23
N ILE A 78 -15.06 15.12 -9.02
CA ILE A 78 -16.43 14.81 -8.59
C ILE A 78 -17.31 16.07 -8.66
N ARG A 79 -16.81 17.21 -8.18
CA ARG A 79 -17.55 18.48 -8.18
C ARG A 79 -17.77 19.03 -9.59
N VAL A 80 -16.77 18.95 -10.47
CA VAL A 80 -16.90 19.38 -11.87
C VAL A 80 -18.00 18.59 -12.57
N ARG A 81 -18.00 17.27 -12.39
CA ARG A 81 -19.06 16.41 -12.92
C ARG A 81 -20.44 16.78 -12.37
N GLN A 82 -20.55 16.98 -11.06
CA GLN A 82 -21.82 17.36 -10.45
C GLN A 82 -22.35 18.68 -11.02
N ASN A 83 -21.47 19.68 -11.14
CA ASN A 83 -21.80 20.97 -11.74
C ASN A 83 -22.26 20.81 -13.20
N GLU A 84 -21.61 19.95 -14.00
CA GLU A 84 -22.01 19.70 -15.38
C GLU A 84 -23.41 19.08 -15.48
N ILE A 85 -23.72 18.09 -14.64
CA ILE A 85 -25.05 17.46 -14.56
C ILE A 85 -26.11 18.48 -14.13
N ASP A 86 -25.82 19.29 -13.12
CA ASP A 86 -26.78 20.27 -12.60
C ASP A 86 -26.98 21.44 -13.57
N ASN A 87 -25.95 21.84 -14.31
CA ASN A 87 -26.05 22.82 -15.38
C ASN A 87 -26.84 22.30 -16.58
N ALA A 88 -26.74 21.00 -16.90
CA ALA A 88 -27.57 20.38 -17.94
C ALA A 88 -29.06 20.35 -17.56
N LYS A 89 -29.38 20.21 -16.27
CA LYS A 89 -30.76 20.25 -15.75
C LYS A 89 -31.31 21.67 -15.64
N ASN A 90 -30.47 22.65 -15.29
CA ASN A 90 -30.87 24.04 -15.04
C ASN A 90 -30.56 24.94 -16.24
N VAL A 91 -31.22 24.71 -17.38
CA VAL A 91 -31.02 25.45 -18.64
C VAL A 91 -31.25 26.97 -18.49
N HIS A 92 -32.04 27.41 -17.50
CA HIS A 92 -32.38 28.83 -17.27
C HIS A 92 -31.84 29.37 -15.93
N GLY A 93 -31.09 28.57 -15.17
CA GLY A 93 -30.50 28.98 -13.90
C GLY A 93 -29.09 29.55 -14.05
N PRO A 94 -28.54 30.21 -13.01
CA PRO A 94 -27.14 30.59 -12.99
C PRO A 94 -26.26 29.34 -13.07
N ARG A 95 -25.25 29.35 -13.95
CA ARG A 95 -24.30 28.24 -14.09
C ARG A 95 -23.54 28.02 -12.77
N GLN A 96 -23.53 26.78 -12.30
CA GLN A 96 -22.72 26.35 -11.17
C GLN A 96 -21.29 26.06 -11.61
N GLY A 97 -20.32 26.51 -10.80
CA GLY A 97 -18.88 26.30 -11.02
C GLY A 97 -18.29 27.12 -12.17
N GLY A 98 -17.13 26.67 -12.68
CA GLY A 98 -16.41 27.33 -13.77
C GLY A 98 -17.04 27.19 -15.16
N GLY A 99 -18.09 26.37 -15.30
CA GLY A 99 -18.79 26.15 -16.58
C GLY A 99 -17.99 25.33 -17.61
N LEU A 100 -16.88 24.71 -17.21
CA LEU A 100 -16.12 23.78 -18.04
C LEU A 100 -16.74 22.37 -17.95
N GLY A 101 -16.93 21.72 -19.09
CA GLY A 101 -17.27 20.29 -19.13
C GLY A 101 -16.10 19.41 -18.68
N CYS A 102 -16.41 18.18 -18.23
CA CYS A 102 -15.44 17.23 -17.70
C CYS A 102 -14.25 17.03 -18.63
N ASP A 103 -14.48 16.81 -19.93
CA ASP A 103 -13.42 16.55 -20.90
C ASP A 103 -12.42 17.70 -21.02
N THR A 104 -12.92 18.94 -21.10
CA THR A 104 -12.08 20.14 -21.20
C THR A 104 -11.29 20.36 -19.92
N TRP A 105 -11.92 20.11 -18.76
CA TRP A 105 -11.29 20.22 -17.46
C TRP A 105 -10.15 19.20 -17.29
N VAL A 106 -10.38 17.93 -17.63
CA VAL A 106 -9.36 16.87 -17.55
C VAL A 106 -8.17 17.19 -18.44
N ARG A 107 -8.40 17.61 -19.69
CA ARG A 107 -7.31 18.00 -20.61
C ARG A 107 -6.50 19.18 -20.06
N ALA A 108 -7.15 20.14 -19.43
CA ALA A 108 -6.49 21.30 -18.84
C ALA A 108 -5.59 20.92 -17.67
N VAL A 109 -6.10 20.07 -16.76
CA VAL A 109 -5.33 19.54 -15.63
C VAL A 109 -4.16 18.69 -16.10
N ALA A 110 -4.38 17.76 -17.04
CA ALA A 110 -3.33 16.91 -17.58
C ALA A 110 -2.21 17.72 -18.26
N LYS A 111 -2.55 18.80 -18.97
CA LYS A 111 -1.55 19.72 -19.55
C LYS A 111 -0.72 20.47 -18.51
N GLY A 112 -1.25 20.64 -17.29
CA GLY A 112 -0.52 21.25 -16.19
C GLY A 112 0.51 20.32 -15.53
N ALA A 113 0.40 19.00 -15.75
CA ALA A 113 1.44 18.04 -15.36
C ALA A 113 2.57 18.05 -16.39
N ASP A 114 3.27 19.18 -16.45
CA ASP A 114 4.32 19.50 -17.42
C ASP A 114 5.73 19.05 -16.94
N ASP A 115 6.74 19.27 -17.76
CA ASP A 115 8.11 18.79 -17.47
C ASP A 115 8.81 19.52 -16.30
N ARG A 116 8.13 20.43 -15.60
CA ARG A 116 8.67 21.10 -14.40
C ARG A 116 8.55 20.23 -13.14
N SER A 117 7.69 19.21 -13.18
CA SER A 117 7.50 18.27 -12.07
C SER A 117 7.90 16.84 -12.44
N ASN A 118 8.08 16.01 -11.42
CA ASN A 118 8.48 14.62 -11.60
C ASN A 118 7.30 13.74 -12.03
N ARG A 119 7.60 12.65 -12.77
CA ARG A 119 6.57 11.75 -13.31
C ARG A 119 5.73 11.08 -12.22
N TRP A 120 6.31 10.79 -11.05
CA TRP A 120 5.56 10.27 -9.91
C TRP A 120 4.55 11.29 -9.35
N GLN A 121 4.81 12.59 -9.45
CA GLN A 121 3.86 13.63 -9.04
C GLN A 121 2.70 13.72 -10.04
N HIS A 122 3.00 13.56 -11.33
CA HIS A 122 1.97 13.52 -12.38
C HIS A 122 1.02 12.36 -12.14
N LEU A 123 1.57 11.19 -11.82
CA LEU A 123 0.80 10.00 -11.48
C LEU A 123 -0.22 10.28 -10.36
N LEU A 124 0.17 11.01 -9.29
CA LEU A 124 -0.76 11.37 -8.21
C LEU A 124 -1.95 12.21 -8.69
N VAL A 125 -1.70 13.18 -9.57
CA VAL A 125 -2.74 14.03 -10.16
C VAL A 125 -3.68 13.19 -11.03
N LEU A 126 -3.11 12.41 -11.95
CA LEU A 126 -3.86 11.59 -12.91
C LEU A 126 -4.70 10.53 -12.18
N THR A 127 -4.15 9.92 -11.13
CA THR A 127 -4.88 9.00 -10.23
C THR A 127 -6.09 9.68 -9.60
N GLY A 128 -5.92 10.89 -9.04
CA GLY A 128 -7.03 11.64 -8.46
C GLY A 128 -8.12 11.96 -9.49
N VAL A 129 -7.72 12.42 -10.68
CA VAL A 129 -8.64 12.74 -11.78
C VAL A 129 -9.41 11.50 -12.25
N LEU A 130 -8.73 10.40 -12.55
CA LEU A 130 -9.36 9.19 -13.08
C LEU A 130 -10.35 8.61 -12.07
N MET A 131 -9.97 8.54 -10.78
CA MET A 131 -10.88 8.09 -9.73
C MET A 131 -12.13 8.98 -9.60
N GLY A 132 -11.95 10.30 -9.59
CA GLY A 132 -13.08 11.21 -9.43
C GLY A 132 -14.06 11.16 -10.61
N MET A 133 -13.56 10.91 -11.81
CA MET A 133 -14.35 10.85 -13.04
C MET A 133 -15.00 9.48 -13.29
N GLU A 134 -14.34 8.38 -12.94
CA GLU A 134 -14.78 7.03 -13.34
C GLU A 134 -15.24 6.14 -12.18
N ALA A 135 -14.84 6.40 -10.92
CA ALA A 135 -15.27 5.54 -9.81
C ALA A 135 -16.79 5.57 -9.60
N ASN A 136 -17.37 4.49 -9.07
CA ASN A 136 -18.83 4.33 -8.87
C ASN A 136 -19.65 4.46 -10.17
N ASP A 137 -19.18 3.81 -11.25
CA ASP A 137 -19.84 3.76 -12.56
C ASP A 137 -20.22 5.13 -13.13
N ARG A 138 -19.41 6.14 -12.83
CA ARG A 138 -19.71 7.51 -13.21
C ARG A 138 -19.57 7.75 -14.72
N GLN A 139 -18.63 7.08 -15.39
CA GLN A 139 -18.43 7.13 -16.85
C GLN A 139 -18.53 8.56 -17.40
N SER A 140 -17.80 9.49 -16.78
CA SER A 140 -17.97 10.93 -17.04
C SER A 140 -17.24 11.40 -18.28
N LEU A 141 -16.25 10.61 -18.73
CA LEU A 141 -15.36 10.97 -19.81
C LEU A 141 -15.80 10.33 -21.12
N SER A 142 -15.51 11.02 -22.23
CA SER A 142 -15.58 10.37 -23.54
C SER A 142 -14.61 9.18 -23.59
N ARG A 143 -15.01 8.09 -24.27
CA ARG A 143 -14.19 6.85 -24.36
C ARG A 143 -12.76 7.12 -24.81
N GLY A 144 -12.58 8.01 -25.79
CA GLY A 144 -11.26 8.40 -26.28
C GLY A 144 -10.42 9.09 -25.21
N LEU A 145 -11.00 10.05 -24.48
CA LEU A 145 -10.28 10.74 -23.41
C LEU A 145 -9.98 9.83 -22.22
N ARG A 146 -10.91 8.94 -21.86
CA ARG A 146 -10.68 7.91 -20.84
C ARG A 146 -9.47 7.04 -21.21
N ASN A 147 -9.42 6.53 -22.44
CA ASN A 147 -8.28 5.73 -22.91
C ASN A 147 -6.96 6.52 -22.84
N THR A 148 -6.95 7.77 -23.30
CA THR A 148 -5.77 8.64 -23.20
C THR A 148 -5.35 8.89 -21.74
N LEU A 149 -6.31 9.00 -20.81
CA LEU A 149 -6.02 9.19 -19.40
C LEU A 149 -5.46 7.92 -18.74
N GLU A 150 -6.01 6.73 -19.05
CA GLU A 150 -5.45 5.44 -18.61
C GLU A 150 -4.02 5.25 -19.15
N GLU A 151 -3.78 5.55 -20.43
CA GLU A 151 -2.45 5.51 -21.04
C GLU A 151 -1.47 6.48 -20.37
N ALA A 152 -1.92 7.70 -20.04
CA ALA A 152 -1.11 8.67 -19.32
C ALA A 152 -0.75 8.21 -17.89
N VAL A 153 -1.67 7.55 -17.18
CA VAL A 153 -1.42 6.94 -15.86
C VAL A 153 -0.34 5.86 -15.97
N VAL A 154 -0.47 4.92 -16.91
CA VAL A 154 0.51 3.85 -17.10
C VAL A 154 1.88 4.41 -17.50
N THR A 155 1.90 5.38 -18.41
CA THR A 155 3.14 6.02 -18.86
C THR A 155 3.84 6.75 -17.71
N ALA A 156 3.09 7.53 -16.92
CA ALA A 156 3.65 8.22 -15.75
C ALA A 156 4.17 7.23 -14.69
N ALA A 157 3.45 6.13 -14.47
CA ALA A 157 3.88 5.07 -13.56
C ALA A 157 5.18 4.41 -14.02
N ASN A 158 5.25 3.94 -15.27
CA ASN A 158 6.43 3.26 -15.79
C ASN A 158 7.67 4.17 -15.78
N LEU A 159 7.53 5.43 -16.22
CA LEU A 159 8.64 6.39 -16.17
C LEU A 159 9.09 6.72 -14.74
N ALA A 160 8.16 6.74 -13.77
CA ALA A 160 8.48 6.95 -12.37
C ALA A 160 9.19 5.74 -11.75
N LEU A 161 8.79 4.53 -12.13
CA LEU A 161 9.42 3.28 -11.71
C LEU A 161 10.87 3.18 -12.22
N GLU A 162 11.13 3.64 -13.45
CA GLU A 162 12.46 3.60 -14.07
C GLU A 162 13.46 4.58 -13.45
N ARG A 163 13.00 5.79 -13.07
CA ARG A 163 13.90 6.85 -12.57
C ARG A 163 14.40 6.65 -11.16
N GLN A 164 13.68 5.89 -10.33
CA GLN A 164 14.01 5.64 -8.93
C GLN A 164 14.36 6.92 -8.14
N ASP A 165 13.47 7.92 -8.18
CA ASP A 165 13.63 9.26 -7.56
C ASP A 165 13.70 9.26 -6.00
N GLY A 166 13.94 8.10 -5.38
CA GLY A 166 14.09 7.89 -3.94
C GLY A 166 12.89 7.22 -3.27
N PRO A 167 13.04 6.80 -1.99
CA PRO A 167 12.03 5.98 -1.29
C PRO A 167 10.64 6.63 -1.22
N PHE A 168 10.58 7.94 -0.99
CA PHE A 168 9.32 8.69 -0.94
C PHE A 168 8.58 8.70 -2.28
N ALA A 169 9.31 8.82 -3.39
CA ALA A 169 8.74 8.77 -4.73
C ALA A 169 8.21 7.35 -5.03
N SER A 170 9.00 6.31 -4.75
CA SER A 170 8.58 4.92 -4.92
C SER A 170 7.32 4.58 -4.12
N ALA A 171 7.28 4.96 -2.84
CA ALA A 171 6.10 4.75 -2.01
C ALA A 171 4.87 5.55 -2.50
N SER A 172 5.09 6.75 -3.05
CA SER A 172 4.02 7.56 -3.68
C SER A 172 3.47 6.91 -4.95
N VAL A 173 4.33 6.30 -5.76
CA VAL A 173 3.91 5.51 -6.95
C VAL A 173 3.06 4.32 -6.52
N VAL A 174 3.51 3.56 -5.51
CA VAL A 174 2.75 2.44 -4.97
C VAL A 174 1.39 2.88 -4.44
N LEU A 175 1.34 3.97 -3.68
CA LEU A 175 0.09 4.55 -3.19
C LEU A 175 -0.86 4.90 -4.35
N ALA A 176 -0.36 5.60 -5.36
CA ALA A 176 -1.15 6.01 -6.51
C ALA A 176 -1.69 4.81 -7.30
N LEU A 177 -0.85 3.80 -7.54
CA LEU A 177 -1.23 2.57 -8.23
C LEU A 177 -2.26 1.79 -7.41
N ASN A 178 -2.08 1.66 -6.10
CA ASN A 178 -3.04 0.96 -5.23
C ASN A 178 -4.46 1.53 -5.35
N TYR A 179 -4.58 2.84 -5.53
CA TYR A 179 -5.87 3.51 -5.71
C TYR A 179 -6.40 3.45 -7.14
N VAL A 180 -5.55 3.62 -8.15
CA VAL A 180 -6.00 3.73 -9.55
C VAL A 180 -6.19 2.39 -10.26
N PHE A 181 -5.47 1.34 -9.81
CA PHE A 181 -5.40 0.06 -10.50
C PHE A 181 -6.77 -0.56 -10.82
N PRO A 182 -7.78 -0.56 -9.92
CA PRO A 182 -9.10 -1.11 -10.24
C PRO A 182 -9.87 -0.38 -11.34
N PHE A 183 -9.46 0.85 -11.67
CA PHE A 183 -10.13 1.68 -12.69
C PHE A 183 -9.47 1.58 -14.07
N LEU A 184 -8.29 0.97 -14.14
CA LEU A 184 -7.61 0.71 -15.40
C LEU A 184 -8.26 -0.51 -16.08
N SER A 185 -8.41 -0.45 -17.40
CA SER A 185 -8.78 -1.64 -18.18
C SER A 185 -7.66 -2.69 -18.14
N ASP A 186 -8.02 -3.96 -18.38
CA ASP A 186 -7.08 -5.09 -18.36
C ASP A 186 -5.88 -4.87 -19.28
N PHE A 187 -6.11 -4.24 -20.44
CA PHE A 187 -5.03 -3.85 -21.35
C PHE A 187 -4.02 -2.92 -20.67
N HIS A 188 -4.47 -1.82 -20.07
CA HIS A 188 -3.59 -0.86 -19.40
C HIS A 188 -2.94 -1.45 -18.14
N GLN A 189 -3.62 -2.33 -17.40
CA GLN A 189 -3.02 -3.06 -16.28
C GLN A 189 -1.83 -3.92 -16.76
N SER A 190 -1.96 -4.60 -17.91
CA SER A 190 -0.94 -5.50 -18.44
C SER A 190 0.35 -4.81 -18.91
N VAL A 191 0.30 -3.51 -19.21
CA VAL A 191 1.45 -2.72 -19.71
C VAL A 191 2.27 -2.10 -18.55
N ILE A 192 1.80 -2.21 -17.31
CA ILE A 192 2.56 -1.74 -16.14
C ILE A 192 3.82 -2.59 -15.98
N ASN A 193 4.97 -1.93 -15.80
CA ASN A 193 6.26 -2.58 -15.60
C ASN A 193 6.31 -3.33 -14.25
N CYS A 194 5.87 -4.58 -14.26
CA CYS A 194 5.77 -5.42 -13.07
C CYS A 194 7.13 -5.80 -12.48
N ASN A 195 8.20 -5.83 -13.28
CA ASN A 195 9.56 -6.08 -12.77
C ASN A 195 10.04 -4.94 -11.86
N ALA A 196 9.76 -3.70 -12.24
CA ALA A 196 10.12 -2.55 -11.42
C ALA A 196 9.12 -2.31 -10.27
N LEU A 197 7.86 -2.68 -10.46
CA LEU A 197 6.81 -2.50 -9.46
C LEU A 197 6.92 -3.50 -8.29
N LEU A 198 7.21 -4.77 -8.56
CA LEU A 198 7.16 -5.81 -7.54
C LEU A 198 8.08 -5.53 -6.33
N PRO A 199 9.37 -5.17 -6.50
CA PRO A 199 10.25 -4.88 -5.38
C PRO A 199 9.74 -3.73 -4.50
N ILE A 200 9.23 -2.66 -5.12
CA ILE A 200 8.79 -1.48 -4.38
C ILE A 200 7.46 -1.71 -3.67
N VAL A 201 6.55 -2.52 -4.21
CA VAL A 201 5.30 -2.86 -3.53
C VAL A 201 5.57 -3.79 -2.36
N VAL A 202 6.45 -4.79 -2.52
CA VAL A 202 6.86 -5.66 -1.41
C VAL A 202 7.52 -4.84 -0.31
N LEU A 203 8.43 -3.92 -0.67
CA LEU A 203 9.04 -3.00 0.28
C LEU A 203 8.00 -2.07 0.96
N ALA A 204 6.98 -1.62 0.23
CA ALA A 204 5.91 -0.81 0.81
C ALA A 204 5.04 -1.60 1.81
N ILE A 205 4.90 -2.91 1.63
CA ILE A 205 4.22 -3.81 2.57
C ILE A 205 5.10 -4.06 3.80
N THR A 206 6.37 -4.45 3.61
CA THR A 206 7.24 -4.91 4.69
C THR A 206 7.94 -3.78 5.43
N GLY A 207 8.29 -2.69 4.74
CA GLY A 207 9.10 -1.59 5.24
C GLY A 207 8.33 -0.52 6.00
N ASP A 208 8.90 0.69 6.04
CA ASP A 208 8.48 1.76 6.95
C ASP A 208 7.05 2.28 6.73
N ASP A 209 6.54 2.24 5.49
CA ASP A 209 5.17 2.67 5.18
C ASP A 209 4.10 1.60 5.50
N GLY A 210 4.52 0.35 5.70
CA GLY A 210 3.69 -0.79 6.04
C GLY A 210 3.99 -1.32 7.45
N PHE A 211 4.42 -2.58 7.54
CA PHE A 211 4.60 -3.32 8.80
C PHE A 211 5.96 -3.10 9.50
N GLN A 212 6.80 -2.19 9.02
CA GLN A 212 8.05 -1.76 9.66
C GLN A 212 9.00 -2.90 10.07
N ASP A 213 9.17 -3.91 9.22
CA ASP A 213 9.92 -5.14 9.48
C ASP A 213 9.50 -5.89 10.76
N GLY A 214 8.32 -5.60 11.31
CA GLY A 214 7.88 -6.12 12.60
C GLY A 214 8.46 -5.45 13.83
N ARG A 215 9.21 -4.35 13.68
CA ARG A 215 9.89 -3.66 14.79
C ARG A 215 8.92 -3.19 15.89
N PHE A 216 7.66 -2.93 15.55
CA PHE A 216 6.62 -2.58 16.53
C PHE A 216 6.46 -3.63 17.63
N LEU A 217 6.72 -4.92 17.35
CA LEU A 217 6.67 -5.98 18.36
C LEU A 217 7.77 -5.82 19.41
N ASP A 218 8.95 -5.31 19.01
CA ASP A 218 10.03 -5.01 19.94
C ASP A 218 9.69 -3.84 20.86
N ASP A 219 8.99 -2.83 20.33
CA ASP A 219 8.57 -1.67 21.13
C ASP A 219 7.45 -2.03 22.10
N ILE A 220 6.47 -2.83 21.68
CA ILE A 220 5.44 -3.38 22.57
C ILE A 220 6.09 -4.14 23.72
N ARG A 221 7.09 -4.98 23.42
CA ARG A 221 7.82 -5.75 24.42
C ARG A 221 8.45 -4.88 25.51
N LYS A 222 8.88 -3.66 25.21
CA LYS A 222 9.49 -2.74 26.19
C LYS A 222 8.46 -2.15 27.16
N ASP A 223 7.21 -2.00 26.71
CA ASP A 223 6.14 -1.37 27.48
C ASP A 223 5.23 -2.36 28.22
N VAL A 224 5.28 -3.65 27.85
CA VAL A 224 4.53 -4.71 28.53
C VAL A 224 5.11 -4.93 29.93
N GLN A 225 4.25 -4.77 30.95
CA GLN A 225 4.59 -4.95 32.35
C GLN A 225 4.05 -6.30 32.85
N GLN A 226 4.84 -7.00 33.68
CA GLN A 226 4.42 -8.24 34.32
C GLN A 226 4.27 -8.02 35.83
N TYR A 227 3.05 -8.22 36.33
CA TYR A 227 2.68 -8.18 37.74
C TYR A 227 2.36 -9.61 38.20
N GLY A 228 3.39 -10.35 38.62
CA GLY A 228 3.24 -11.76 38.97
C GLY A 228 2.87 -12.60 37.75
N GLN A 229 1.67 -13.19 37.74
CA GLN A 229 1.15 -13.95 36.59
C GLN A 229 0.38 -13.07 35.59
N MET A 230 0.03 -11.84 35.98
CA MET A 230 -0.75 -10.93 35.16
C MET A 230 0.17 -10.04 34.30
N VAL A 231 -0.24 -9.79 33.07
CA VAL A 231 0.47 -9.03 32.06
C VAL A 231 -0.40 -7.82 31.71
N ALA A 232 0.20 -6.64 31.81
CA ALA A 232 -0.44 -5.35 31.59
C ALA A 232 0.25 -4.63 30.43
N TRP A 233 -0.53 -4.23 29.44
CA TRP A 233 -0.12 -3.35 28.36
C TRP A 233 -1.15 -2.21 28.23
N PRO A 234 -0.92 -1.10 28.95
CA PRO A 234 -1.92 -0.05 29.07
C PRO A 234 -2.09 0.73 27.74
N PRO A 235 -3.31 1.23 27.44
CA PRO A 235 -3.57 2.06 26.26
C PRO A 235 -2.81 3.40 26.24
N THR A 236 -2.28 3.85 27.37
CA THR A 236 -1.47 5.07 27.48
C THR A 236 0.00 4.85 27.10
N SER A 237 0.39 3.61 26.77
CA SER A 237 1.77 3.27 26.42
C SER A 237 2.22 3.87 25.08
N PRO A 238 3.50 4.28 24.96
CA PRO A 238 4.08 4.74 23.69
C PRO A 238 3.96 3.72 22.55
N SER A 239 4.13 2.43 22.85
CA SER A 239 4.00 1.33 21.88
C SER A 239 2.58 1.17 21.33
N PHE A 240 1.54 1.42 22.14
CA PHE A 240 0.17 1.42 21.64
C PHE A 240 -0.11 2.63 20.76
N ALA A 241 0.39 3.82 21.12
CA ALA A 241 0.32 5.01 20.26
C ALA A 241 1.07 4.81 18.93
N LEU A 242 2.21 4.12 18.96
CA LEU A 242 2.93 3.71 17.75
C LEU A 242 2.08 2.76 16.89
N LEU A 243 1.43 1.77 17.49
CA LEU A 243 0.54 0.85 16.77
C LEU A 243 -0.60 1.59 16.06
N GLN A 244 -1.25 2.53 16.75
CA GLN A 244 -2.27 3.39 16.14
C GLN A 244 -1.71 4.25 15.01
N THR A 245 -0.47 4.74 15.16
CA THR A 245 0.20 5.53 14.12
C THR A 245 0.48 4.69 12.89
N ILE A 246 0.90 3.42 13.05
CA ILE A 246 1.07 2.46 11.96
C ILE A 246 -0.27 2.27 11.25
N GLU A 247 -1.34 1.93 11.97
CA GLU A 247 -2.67 1.72 11.38
C GLU A 247 -3.19 2.95 10.64
N GLY A 248 -2.86 4.15 11.11
CA GLY A 248 -3.23 5.42 10.49
C GLY A 248 -2.40 5.81 9.26
N LYS A 249 -1.45 4.99 8.80
CA LYS A 249 -0.69 5.27 7.56
C LYS A 249 -1.55 5.09 6.31
N PRO A 250 -1.33 5.90 5.24
CA PRO A 250 -2.13 5.83 4.02
C PRO A 250 -2.21 4.43 3.38
N LEU A 251 -1.13 3.66 3.37
CA LEU A 251 -1.11 2.31 2.79
C LEU A 251 -1.78 1.26 3.68
N MET A 252 -1.81 1.48 4.99
CA MET A 252 -2.34 0.51 5.94
C MET A 252 -3.85 0.35 5.83
N GLY A 253 -4.59 1.42 5.54
CA GLY A 253 -6.03 1.34 5.24
C GLY A 253 -6.33 0.51 3.98
N GLY A 254 -5.44 0.55 3.00
CA GLY A 254 -5.57 -0.12 1.69
C GLY A 254 -4.75 -1.40 1.54
N MET A 255 -4.38 -2.08 2.64
CA MET A 255 -3.44 -3.22 2.59
C MET A 255 -3.94 -4.42 1.78
N GLY A 256 -5.26 -4.69 1.78
CA GLY A 256 -5.85 -5.77 0.97
C GLY A 256 -5.71 -5.54 -0.54
N PRO A 257 -6.13 -4.38 -1.07
CA PRO A 257 -5.83 -3.97 -2.44
C PRO A 257 -4.31 -3.97 -2.74
N LEU A 258 -3.48 -3.54 -1.79
CA LEU A 258 -2.04 -3.48 -1.98
C LEU A 258 -1.42 -4.89 -2.15
N SER A 259 -1.85 -5.86 -1.36
CA SER A 259 -1.40 -7.24 -1.50
C SER A 259 -1.88 -7.87 -2.81
N LYS A 260 -3.06 -7.47 -3.32
CA LYS A 260 -3.52 -7.87 -4.66
C LYS A 260 -2.67 -7.26 -5.76
N LEU A 261 -2.27 -5.99 -5.63
CA LEU A 261 -1.36 -5.33 -6.57
C LEU A 261 0.01 -6.03 -6.60
N ALA A 262 0.56 -6.38 -5.43
CA ALA A 262 1.78 -7.20 -5.35
C ALA A 262 1.58 -8.58 -5.99
N GLY A 263 0.45 -9.25 -5.74
CA GLY A 263 0.15 -10.54 -6.37
C GLY A 263 0.04 -10.44 -7.90
N PHE A 264 -0.58 -9.37 -8.40
CA PHE A 264 -0.63 -9.06 -9.83
C PHE A 264 0.77 -8.86 -10.40
N ALA A 265 1.61 -8.05 -9.74
CA ALA A 265 2.98 -7.81 -10.17
C ALA A 265 3.83 -9.09 -10.14
N ALA A 266 3.68 -9.92 -9.11
CA ALA A 266 4.35 -11.21 -8.99
C ALA A 266 3.94 -12.17 -10.12
N THR A 267 2.67 -12.18 -10.51
CA THR A 267 2.16 -13.04 -11.58
C THR A 267 2.63 -12.56 -12.96
N ASN A 268 2.70 -11.24 -13.19
CA ASN A 268 2.92 -10.66 -14.52
C ASN A 268 4.35 -10.13 -14.76
N ALA A 269 5.25 -10.17 -13.77
CA ALA A 269 6.65 -9.82 -13.98
C ALA A 269 7.28 -10.70 -15.07
N THR A 270 8.05 -10.14 -16.00
CA THR A 270 8.69 -10.94 -17.06
C THR A 270 9.96 -11.63 -16.58
N ASP A 271 10.57 -11.12 -15.50
CA ASP A 271 11.76 -11.69 -14.91
C ASP A 271 11.42 -12.50 -13.64
N SER A 272 11.70 -13.80 -13.69
CA SER A 272 11.48 -14.71 -12.56
C SER A 272 12.43 -14.42 -11.40
N ALA A 273 13.61 -13.83 -11.65
CA ALA A 273 14.55 -13.48 -10.57
C ALA A 273 13.95 -12.46 -9.61
N VAL A 274 13.28 -11.43 -10.13
CA VAL A 274 12.58 -10.41 -9.34
C VAL A 274 11.49 -11.04 -8.45
N VAL A 275 10.83 -12.08 -8.93
CA VAL A 275 9.82 -12.82 -8.14
C VAL A 275 10.46 -13.64 -7.01
N LEU A 276 11.60 -14.25 -7.27
CA LEU A 276 12.35 -14.98 -6.25
C LEU A 276 12.91 -14.02 -5.18
N ASP A 277 13.41 -12.86 -5.58
CA ASP A 277 13.87 -11.81 -4.65
C ASP A 277 12.72 -11.29 -3.78
N ALA A 278 11.52 -11.12 -4.36
CA ALA A 278 10.32 -10.78 -3.61
C ALA A 278 9.94 -11.87 -2.60
N GLN A 279 10.09 -13.15 -2.97
CA GLN A 279 9.88 -14.27 -2.06
C GLN A 279 10.87 -14.22 -0.88
N ASP A 280 12.14 -13.96 -1.17
CA ASP A 280 13.19 -13.85 -0.17
C ASP A 280 12.94 -12.69 0.81
N ALA A 281 12.53 -11.53 0.29
CA ALA A 281 12.17 -10.39 1.13
C ALA A 281 11.00 -10.71 2.07
N LEU A 282 9.97 -11.43 1.60
CA LEU A 282 8.85 -11.86 2.46
C LEU A 282 9.29 -12.89 3.50
N MET A 283 10.14 -13.85 3.13
CA MET A 283 10.67 -14.83 4.07
C MET A 283 11.51 -14.15 5.16
N GLU A 284 12.43 -13.25 4.79
CA GLU A 284 13.25 -12.49 5.73
C GLU A 284 12.38 -11.65 6.68
N PHE A 285 11.38 -10.97 6.13
CA PHE A 285 10.40 -10.20 6.89
C PHE A 285 9.69 -11.06 7.94
N THR A 286 9.14 -12.22 7.55
CA THR A 286 8.45 -13.11 8.50
C THR A 286 9.40 -13.71 9.53
N GLN A 287 10.66 -13.96 9.17
CA GLN A 287 11.67 -14.42 10.11
C GLN A 287 11.97 -13.36 11.18
N LYS A 288 12.12 -12.09 10.79
CA LYS A 288 12.26 -10.97 11.74
C LYS A 288 11.06 -10.86 12.67
N MET A 289 9.85 -10.92 12.13
CA MET A 289 8.60 -10.93 12.89
C MET A 289 8.58 -12.04 13.94
N LEU A 290 8.91 -13.28 13.55
CA LEU A 290 8.95 -14.42 14.48
C LEU A 290 9.99 -14.20 15.58
N ARG A 291 11.18 -13.70 15.26
CA ARG A 291 12.24 -13.41 16.24
C ARG A 291 11.79 -12.37 17.28
N TYR A 292 11.11 -11.31 16.84
CA TYR A 292 10.56 -10.32 17.76
C TYR A 292 9.46 -10.92 18.65
N TRP A 293 8.61 -11.78 18.09
CA TRP A 293 7.57 -12.49 18.85
C TRP A 293 8.13 -13.46 19.91
N GLN A 294 9.13 -14.26 19.55
CA GLN A 294 9.74 -15.28 20.43
C GLN A 294 10.56 -14.71 21.59
N GLY A 295 10.85 -13.41 21.59
CA GLY A 295 11.84 -12.78 22.45
C GLY A 295 11.65 -12.96 23.96
N LYS A 296 10.43 -13.17 24.50
CA LYS A 296 10.15 -13.55 25.91
C LYS A 296 8.71 -14.13 26.05
N SER A 297 8.54 -15.43 25.77
CA SER A 297 7.41 -16.28 26.19
C SER A 297 6.03 -15.59 26.29
N THR A 298 5.39 -15.46 25.13
CA THR A 298 4.03 -14.92 24.98
C THR A 298 2.97 -15.78 25.67
N VAL A 299 1.93 -15.13 26.20
CA VAL A 299 0.74 -15.75 26.77
C VAL A 299 0.11 -16.70 25.74
N ASP A 300 -0.10 -17.96 26.11
CA ASP A 300 -0.82 -18.90 25.24
C ASP A 300 -2.29 -18.47 25.10
N GLY A 301 -2.91 -18.75 23.96
CA GLY A 301 -4.30 -18.37 23.68
C GLY A 301 -5.29 -18.89 24.73
N ALA A 302 -4.98 -20.02 25.37
CA ALA A 302 -5.78 -20.63 26.43
C ALA A 302 -5.65 -19.91 27.79
N GLU A 303 -4.60 -19.12 28.01
CA GLU A 303 -4.30 -18.47 29.28
C GLU A 303 -4.58 -16.96 29.28
N GLU A 304 -5.10 -16.42 28.17
CA GLU A 304 -5.25 -14.97 27.95
C GLU A 304 -6.15 -14.29 28.97
N THR A 305 -7.34 -14.83 29.20
CA THR A 305 -8.30 -14.26 30.17
C THR A 305 -7.83 -14.40 31.61
N ALA A 306 -6.93 -15.35 31.89
CA ALA A 306 -6.36 -15.54 33.22
C ALA A 306 -5.10 -14.70 33.46
N ARG A 307 -4.38 -14.30 32.41
CA ARG A 307 -3.07 -13.65 32.49
C ARG A 307 -3.05 -12.23 31.98
N LEU A 308 -4.04 -11.75 31.23
CA LEU A 308 -4.07 -10.37 30.73
C LEU A 308 -4.95 -9.48 31.62
N GLU A 309 -4.48 -8.26 31.88
CA GLU A 309 -5.31 -7.23 32.54
C GLU A 309 -6.53 -6.87 31.67
N GLN A 310 -7.66 -6.49 32.29
CA GLN A 310 -8.89 -6.09 31.59
C GLN A 310 -8.67 -5.02 30.50
N ASN A 311 -7.91 -3.96 30.82
CA ASN A 311 -7.60 -2.90 29.86
C ASN A 311 -6.80 -3.42 28.66
N THR A 312 -5.96 -4.43 28.89
CA THR A 312 -5.17 -5.08 27.83
C THR A 312 -6.07 -5.94 26.96
N LEU A 313 -6.94 -6.74 27.58
CA LEU A 313 -7.90 -7.60 26.89
C LEU A 313 -8.87 -6.83 25.98
N GLU A 314 -9.36 -5.67 26.43
CA GLU A 314 -10.41 -4.94 25.72
C GLU A 314 -9.87 -3.99 24.65
N ALA A 315 -8.69 -3.41 24.84
CA ALA A 315 -8.20 -2.31 23.99
C ALA A 315 -6.94 -2.67 23.20
N THR A 316 -5.84 -2.99 23.89
CA THR A 316 -4.53 -3.07 23.24
C THR A 316 -4.29 -4.41 22.55
N TRP A 317 -4.69 -5.51 23.19
CA TRP A 317 -4.55 -6.86 22.66
C TRP A 317 -5.33 -7.10 21.35
N PRO A 318 -6.61 -6.69 21.22
CA PRO A 318 -7.34 -6.85 19.96
C PRO A 318 -6.71 -6.06 18.81
N ALA A 319 -6.22 -4.85 19.07
CA ALA A 319 -5.58 -4.01 18.05
C ALA A 319 -4.29 -4.65 17.52
N LEU A 320 -3.46 -5.21 18.41
CA LEU A 320 -2.28 -5.98 18.01
C LEU A 320 -2.65 -7.17 17.11
N TRP A 321 -3.66 -7.93 17.50
CA TRP A 321 -4.10 -9.09 16.69
C TRP A 321 -4.69 -8.70 15.34
N GLN A 322 -5.38 -7.56 15.24
CA GLN A 322 -5.83 -7.05 13.95
C GLN A 322 -4.65 -6.70 13.03
N LEU A 323 -3.61 -6.06 13.57
CA LEU A 323 -2.41 -5.74 12.79
C LEU A 323 -1.65 -7.01 12.36
N LEU A 324 -1.47 -7.97 13.26
CA LEU A 324 -0.84 -9.27 12.96
C LEU A 324 -1.63 -10.04 11.90
N LYS A 325 -2.95 -10.07 12.02
CA LYS A 325 -3.85 -10.69 11.03
C LYS A 325 -3.71 -10.05 9.66
N LYS A 326 -3.70 -8.71 9.60
CA LYS A 326 -3.48 -7.96 8.35
C LYS A 326 -2.11 -8.29 7.74
N THR A 327 -1.08 -8.44 8.57
CA THR A 327 0.28 -8.85 8.15
C THR A 327 0.28 -10.23 7.50
N MET A 328 -0.33 -11.22 8.17
CA MET A 328 -0.45 -12.59 7.66
C MET A 328 -1.21 -12.60 6.33
N TYR A 329 -2.34 -11.90 6.25
CA TYR A 329 -3.16 -11.83 5.04
C TYR A 329 -2.41 -11.21 3.85
N ALA A 330 -1.74 -10.09 4.07
CA ALA A 330 -0.97 -9.44 3.02
C ALA A 330 0.17 -10.36 2.51
N THR A 331 0.95 -10.93 3.44
CA THR A 331 2.10 -11.78 3.11
C THR A 331 1.67 -13.04 2.35
N VAL A 332 0.65 -13.74 2.85
CA VAL A 332 0.16 -14.99 2.26
C VAL A 332 -0.51 -14.74 0.90
N ALA A 333 -1.20 -13.62 0.70
CA ALA A 333 -1.78 -13.28 -0.60
C ALA A 333 -0.70 -13.10 -1.69
N VAL A 334 0.44 -12.47 -1.34
CA VAL A 334 1.57 -12.35 -2.28
C VAL A 334 2.25 -13.70 -2.48
N MET A 335 2.45 -14.49 -1.41
CA MET A 335 3.04 -15.82 -1.51
C MET A 335 2.19 -16.77 -2.37
N GLN A 336 0.86 -16.68 -2.29
CA GLN A 336 -0.06 -17.44 -3.14
C GLN A 336 0.20 -17.16 -4.62
N ALA A 337 0.40 -15.90 -5.00
CA ALA A 337 0.69 -15.52 -6.38
C ALA A 337 2.07 -16.05 -6.85
N ILE A 338 3.09 -15.98 -5.98
CA ILE A 338 4.43 -16.51 -6.26
C ILE A 338 4.38 -18.03 -6.47
N VAL A 339 3.75 -18.76 -5.55
CA VAL A 339 3.61 -20.23 -5.67
C VAL A 339 2.77 -20.61 -6.88
N GLY A 340 1.66 -19.91 -7.13
CA GLY A 340 0.83 -20.12 -8.32
C GLY A 340 1.61 -19.90 -9.62
N ARG A 341 2.44 -18.85 -9.69
CA ARG A 341 3.33 -18.62 -10.83
C ARG A 341 4.36 -19.72 -10.99
N SER A 342 4.93 -20.24 -9.91
CA SER A 342 5.96 -21.29 -9.98
C SER A 342 5.48 -22.58 -10.66
N LEU A 343 4.16 -22.83 -10.67
CA LEU A 343 3.56 -23.96 -11.38
C LEU A 343 3.53 -23.78 -12.90
N LEU A 344 3.48 -22.52 -13.36
CA LEU A 344 3.25 -22.14 -14.76
C LEU A 344 4.53 -21.66 -15.45
N ASP A 345 5.41 -20.97 -14.73
CA ASP A 345 6.66 -20.41 -15.25
C ASP A 345 7.74 -21.50 -15.40
N PRO A 346 8.17 -21.86 -16.62
CA PRO A 346 9.19 -22.90 -16.83
C PRO A 346 10.52 -22.60 -16.13
N ARG A 347 10.85 -21.32 -15.92
CA ARG A 347 12.08 -20.91 -15.24
C ARG A 347 12.02 -21.18 -13.75
N MET A 348 10.83 -21.19 -13.14
CA MET A 348 10.64 -21.50 -11.72
C MET A 348 10.32 -22.98 -11.48
N ARG A 349 9.77 -23.67 -12.49
CA ARG A 349 9.35 -25.07 -12.40
C ARG A 349 10.49 -26.09 -12.49
N ASN A 350 11.72 -25.67 -12.81
CA ASN A 350 12.85 -26.60 -12.92
C ASN A 350 13.24 -27.23 -11.56
N ASP A 351 13.93 -28.37 -11.63
CA ASP A 351 14.28 -29.18 -10.46
C ASP A 351 15.20 -28.48 -9.46
N ALA A 352 15.90 -27.42 -9.87
CA ALA A 352 16.76 -26.63 -8.99
C ALA A 352 15.97 -25.59 -8.19
N ILE A 353 14.98 -24.94 -8.81
CA ILE A 353 14.28 -23.78 -8.24
C ILE A 353 12.96 -24.17 -7.58
N ALA A 354 12.20 -25.10 -8.16
CA ALA A 354 10.90 -25.53 -7.63
C ALA A 354 10.95 -25.97 -6.15
N PRO A 355 11.88 -26.84 -5.70
CA PRO A 355 11.97 -27.19 -4.29
C PRO A 355 12.37 -26.00 -3.41
N GLN A 356 13.19 -25.06 -3.90
CA GLN A 356 13.56 -23.87 -3.14
C GLN A 356 12.35 -22.95 -2.91
N VAL A 357 11.55 -22.71 -3.94
CA VAL A 357 10.32 -21.91 -3.84
C VAL A 357 9.36 -22.53 -2.83
N ALA A 358 9.15 -23.85 -2.91
CA ALA A 358 8.28 -24.58 -1.98
C ALA A 358 8.78 -24.49 -0.53
N THR A 359 10.08 -24.74 -0.31
CA THR A 359 10.71 -24.67 1.01
C THR A 359 10.60 -23.28 1.62
N LYS A 360 10.91 -22.22 0.86
CA LYS A 360 10.79 -20.82 1.32
C LYS A 360 9.35 -20.44 1.65
N ALA A 361 8.38 -20.91 0.86
CA ALA A 361 6.96 -20.70 1.14
C ALA A 361 6.56 -21.38 2.46
N LEU A 362 6.95 -22.64 2.68
CA LEU A 362 6.67 -23.36 3.93
C LEU A 362 7.31 -22.71 5.14
N PHE A 363 8.56 -22.23 5.04
CA PHE A 363 9.20 -21.47 6.12
C PHE A 363 8.48 -20.16 6.41
N THR A 364 8.05 -19.44 5.37
CA THR A 364 7.27 -18.20 5.54
C THR A 364 5.96 -18.48 6.29
N LEU A 365 5.24 -19.55 5.94
CA LEU A 365 4.01 -19.95 6.64
C LEU A 365 4.28 -20.40 8.09
N ARG A 366 5.37 -21.15 8.32
CA ARG A 366 5.81 -21.55 9.66
C ARG A 366 6.12 -20.32 10.52
N ASN A 367 6.80 -19.32 9.97
CA ASN A 367 7.11 -18.09 10.69
C ASN A 367 5.86 -17.31 11.11
N LEU A 368 4.75 -17.48 10.38
CA LEU A 368 3.45 -16.89 10.68
C LEU A 368 2.53 -17.81 11.50
N PHE A 369 2.99 -19.00 11.89
CA PHE A 369 2.17 -20.00 12.58
C PHE A 369 1.62 -19.50 13.91
N PHE A 370 2.37 -18.66 14.63
CA PHE A 370 1.90 -18.07 15.88
C PHE A 370 0.66 -17.17 15.70
N ILE A 371 0.40 -16.69 14.47
CA ILE A 371 -0.79 -15.93 14.11
C ILE A 371 -1.90 -16.87 13.66
N SER A 372 -1.58 -17.83 12.78
CA SER A 372 -2.58 -18.72 12.19
C SER A 372 -3.13 -19.77 13.16
N SER A 373 -2.34 -20.23 14.13
CA SER A 373 -2.75 -21.24 15.13
C SER A 373 -3.90 -20.77 16.02
N ARG A 374 -3.92 -19.48 16.35
CA ARG A 374 -4.92 -18.84 17.22
C ARG A 374 -6.29 -18.65 16.57
N GLN A 375 -6.36 -18.60 15.25
CA GLN A 375 -7.61 -18.38 14.51
C GLN A 375 -8.06 -19.60 13.67
N GLY A 376 -7.39 -20.74 13.86
CA GLY A 376 -7.58 -21.95 13.06
C GLY A 376 -6.82 -21.87 11.73
N ALA A 377 -5.95 -22.85 11.46
CA ALA A 377 -5.09 -22.91 10.28
C ALA A 377 -5.85 -22.98 8.93
N ASN A 378 -7.18 -23.19 8.93
CA ASN A 378 -8.08 -23.03 7.78
C ASN A 378 -8.32 -21.56 7.41
N ALA A 379 -7.39 -20.67 7.78
CA ALA A 379 -7.61 -19.24 7.97
C ALA A 379 -8.13 -18.49 6.73
N PHE A 380 -7.94 -19.03 5.52
CA PHE A 380 -8.53 -18.61 4.24
C PHE A 380 -7.87 -19.36 3.08
N GLN A 381 -8.55 -19.46 1.93
CA GLN A 381 -8.16 -20.28 0.77
C GLN A 381 -6.72 -20.04 0.28
N ALA A 382 -6.21 -18.81 0.35
CA ALA A 382 -4.85 -18.48 -0.05
C ALA A 382 -3.78 -19.23 0.75
N TYR A 383 -3.99 -19.35 2.07
CA TYR A 383 -3.09 -20.07 2.96
C TYR A 383 -3.06 -21.56 2.60
N GLN A 384 -4.24 -22.17 2.47
CA GLN A 384 -4.38 -23.59 2.17
C GLN A 384 -3.78 -23.93 0.80
N PHE A 385 -4.05 -23.11 -0.23
CA PHE A 385 -3.42 -23.26 -1.54
C PHE A 385 -1.89 -23.22 -1.42
N THR A 386 -1.36 -22.15 -0.82
CA THR A 386 0.09 -21.97 -0.69
C THR A 386 0.74 -23.14 0.06
N TYR A 387 0.13 -23.57 1.16
CA TYR A 387 0.63 -24.67 1.99
C TYR A 387 0.61 -26.01 1.25
N LEU A 388 -0.55 -26.43 0.75
CA LEU A 388 -0.71 -27.75 0.10
C LEU A 388 0.08 -27.83 -1.20
N THR A 389 0.04 -26.78 -2.03
CA THR A 389 0.84 -26.76 -3.27
C THR A 389 2.34 -26.80 -2.98
N SER A 390 2.82 -26.12 -1.95
CA SER A 390 4.24 -26.19 -1.59
C SER A 390 4.62 -27.59 -1.09
N LEU A 391 3.76 -28.26 -0.31
CA LEU A 391 3.98 -29.66 0.08
C LEU A 391 3.99 -30.60 -1.13
N ASP A 392 3.04 -30.44 -2.06
CA ASP A 392 2.94 -31.27 -3.27
C ASP A 392 4.16 -31.08 -4.20
N ILE A 393 4.72 -29.87 -4.27
CA ILE A 393 5.97 -29.60 -4.98
C ILE A 393 7.12 -30.29 -4.26
N LEU A 394 7.28 -30.04 -2.96
CA LEU A 394 8.42 -30.55 -2.18
C LEU A 394 8.45 -32.07 -2.14
N ALA A 395 7.29 -32.74 -2.00
CA ALA A 395 7.16 -34.19 -1.98
C ALA A 395 7.67 -34.91 -3.25
N ARG A 396 7.86 -34.17 -4.36
CA ARG A 396 8.47 -34.70 -5.59
C ARG A 396 10.00 -34.73 -5.55
N PHE A 397 10.61 -34.07 -4.57
CA PHE A 397 12.06 -33.92 -4.42
C PHE A 397 12.52 -34.51 -3.06
N PRO A 398 12.83 -35.81 -2.98
CA PRO A 398 13.15 -36.49 -1.73
C PRO A 398 14.29 -35.83 -0.94
N ASP A 399 15.37 -35.44 -1.60
CA ASP A 399 16.52 -34.81 -0.93
C ASP A 399 16.15 -33.46 -0.29
N ALA A 400 15.34 -32.67 -0.99
CA ALA A 400 14.85 -31.39 -0.48
C ALA A 400 13.84 -31.59 0.67
N CYS A 401 13.01 -32.63 0.60
CA CYS A 401 12.15 -33.04 1.71
C CYS A 401 12.95 -33.39 2.96
N VAL A 402 13.99 -34.22 2.83
CA VAL A 402 14.86 -34.61 3.95
C VAL A 402 15.53 -33.39 4.54
N ALA A 403 16.15 -32.55 3.72
CA ALA A 403 16.81 -31.32 4.18
C ALA A 403 15.83 -30.37 4.91
N PHE A 404 14.60 -30.23 4.40
CA PHE A 404 13.57 -29.45 5.07
C PHE A 404 13.19 -30.03 6.43
N LEU A 405 13.02 -31.34 6.55
CA LEU A 405 12.69 -32.00 7.81
C LEU A 405 13.85 -31.95 8.81
N GLU A 406 15.10 -32.05 8.36
CA GLU A 406 16.29 -31.92 9.20
C GLU A 406 16.42 -30.51 9.79
N ASP A 407 16.14 -29.46 9.02
CA ASP A 407 16.12 -28.07 9.51
C ASP A 407 14.95 -27.82 10.50
N GLN A 408 13.89 -28.61 10.40
CA GLN A 408 12.74 -28.55 11.32
C GLN A 408 12.96 -29.39 12.58
N ALA A 409 13.88 -30.35 12.55
CA ALA A 409 14.10 -31.24 13.67
C ALA A 409 14.58 -30.43 14.89
N PRO A 410 13.97 -30.61 16.07
CA PRO A 410 14.49 -30.02 17.29
C PRO A 410 15.91 -30.53 17.46
N SER A 411 16.88 -29.62 17.60
CA SER A 411 18.28 -29.98 17.82
C SER A 411 18.34 -30.85 19.07
N CYS A 412 18.52 -32.15 18.89
CA CYS A 412 18.78 -33.13 19.94
C CYS A 412 20.20 -32.87 20.47
N ARG A 413 20.37 -31.77 21.18
CA ARG A 413 21.58 -31.38 21.91
C ARG A 413 21.19 -30.75 23.24
N ASP A 414 20.42 -31.51 24.01
CA ASP A 414 20.56 -31.59 25.46
C ASP A 414 20.50 -33.07 25.81
N GLY A 415 21.57 -33.79 25.42
CA GLY A 415 21.85 -35.08 26.04
C GLY A 415 22.17 -34.86 27.51
N PRO A 416 21.86 -35.81 28.41
CA PRO A 416 22.04 -35.64 29.84
C PRO A 416 23.53 -35.41 30.12
N SER A 417 23.85 -34.18 30.52
CA SER A 417 25.13 -33.87 31.12
C SER A 417 25.20 -34.62 32.44
N GLN A 418 26.06 -35.65 32.45
CA GLN A 418 26.82 -36.14 33.59
C GLN A 418 26.14 -36.00 34.97
N LEU A 419 25.50 -37.08 35.42
CA LEU A 419 25.45 -37.41 36.85
C LEU A 419 26.42 -38.56 37.06
N LEU A 420 27.63 -38.20 37.50
CA LEU A 420 28.42 -39.03 38.41
C LEU A 420 27.93 -38.77 39.82
#